data_AF-A0A6J1Q587-F1
#
_entry.id   AF-A0A6J1Q587-F1
#
_cell.length_a   1.000
_cell.length_b   1.000
_cell.length_c   1.000
_cell.angle_alpha   90.00
_cell.angle_beta   90.00
_cell.angle_gamma   90.00
#
_symmetry.space_group_name_H-M   'P 1'
#
loop_
_entity.id
_entity.type
_entity.pdbx_description
1 polymer ?
#
loop_
_entity_poly.entity_id
_entity_poly.type
_entity_poly.pdbx_seq_one_letter_code
_entity_poly.pdbx_strand_id
1 'polypeptide(L)'
;MSAITGGITKKRKKSDAKPQSQINKCLNEKRRRTQENLYIDELAELISATDMSSGKTDKCQILQRTVDQVRRQISFASLTNMIDNSHV
;
A
#
# COMPACT_ATOMS: atom_id res chain seq x y z
N MET A 1 36.69 11.88 -63.84
CA MET A 1 36.71 10.88 -62.74
C MET A 1 35.40 11.01 -61.98
N SER A 2 34.65 9.91 -61.88
CA SER A 2 33.20 9.85 -61.61
C SER A 2 32.77 10.15 -60.18
N ALA A 3 31.51 10.61 -60.07
CA ALA A 3 30.75 10.72 -58.83
C ALA A 3 30.44 9.35 -58.22
N ILE A 4 30.46 9.25 -56.88
CA ILE A 4 29.87 8.13 -56.14
C ILE A 4 28.92 8.70 -55.07
N THR A 5 27.67 8.33 -55.27
CA THR A 5 26.52 8.48 -54.38
C THR A 5 26.66 7.50 -53.22
N GLY A 6 26.05 7.81 -52.06
CA GLY A 6 25.46 6.74 -51.26
C GLY A 6 25.52 6.94 -49.75
N GLY A 7 24.35 6.96 -49.11
CA GLY A 7 24.21 6.38 -47.78
C GLY A 7 23.71 7.30 -46.68
N ILE A 8 22.43 7.69 -46.78
CA ILE A 8 21.59 8.01 -45.61
C ILE A 8 21.73 6.87 -44.60
N THR A 9 22.35 7.11 -43.46
CA THR A 9 22.13 6.28 -42.26
C THR A 9 21.35 7.11 -41.26
N LYS A 10 20.04 6.84 -41.22
CA LYS A 10 19.15 7.22 -40.11
C LYS A 10 19.83 6.80 -38.80
N LYS A 11 20.50 7.73 -38.11
CA LYS A 11 20.91 7.54 -36.72
C LYS A 11 19.64 7.51 -35.88
N ARG A 12 19.12 6.29 -35.77
CA ARG A 12 18.17 5.75 -34.80
C ARG A 12 18.10 6.64 -33.55
N LYS A 13 16.96 7.31 -33.38
CA LYS A 13 16.57 7.96 -32.12
C LYS A 13 16.76 6.92 -31.02
N LYS A 14 17.74 7.13 -30.13
CA LYS A 14 17.93 6.29 -28.95
C LYS A 14 16.60 6.26 -28.22
N SER A 15 16.04 5.06 -28.14
CA SER A 15 14.85 4.77 -27.36
C SER A 15 15.03 5.36 -25.97
N ASP A 16 13.95 5.94 -25.46
CA ASP A 16 13.73 6.48 -24.11
C ASP A 16 13.82 5.36 -23.06
N ALA A 17 14.95 4.65 -23.03
CA ALA A 17 15.23 3.63 -22.04
C ALA A 17 15.62 4.37 -20.77
N LYS A 18 14.60 4.69 -19.95
CA LYS A 18 14.82 5.10 -18.56
C LYS A 18 15.87 4.16 -17.95
N PRO A 19 16.87 4.67 -17.21
CA PRO A 19 17.86 3.84 -16.56
C PRO A 19 17.17 2.72 -15.78
N GLN A 20 17.65 1.47 -15.90
CA GLN A 20 17.06 0.30 -15.24
C GLN A 20 16.84 0.54 -13.73
N SER A 21 17.71 1.34 -13.11
CA SER A 21 17.59 1.79 -11.72
C SER A 21 16.34 2.64 -11.44
N GLN A 22 15.93 3.51 -12.36
CA GLN A 22 14.68 4.29 -12.22
C GLN A 22 13.44 3.42 -12.38
N ILE A 23 13.48 2.44 -13.29
CA ILE A 23 12.37 1.48 -13.48
C ILE A 23 12.19 0.65 -12.21
N ASN A 24 13.28 0.11 -11.67
CA ASN A 24 13.25 -0.67 -10.42
C ASN A 24 12.74 0.16 -9.23
N LYS A 25 13.16 1.42 -9.10
CA LYS A 25 12.63 2.34 -8.07
C LYS A 25 11.12 2.53 -8.20
N CYS A 26 10.62 2.77 -9.41
CA CYS A 26 9.19 2.96 -9.68
C CYS A 26 8.38 1.70 -9.35
N LEU A 27 8.87 0.52 -9.74
CA LEU A 27 8.21 -0.76 -9.47
C LEU A 27 8.15 -1.07 -7.97
N ASN A 28 9.23 -0.81 -7.24
CA ASN A 28 9.26 -1.03 -5.80
C ASN A 28 8.27 -0.10 -5.07
N GLU A 29 8.20 1.17 -5.43
CA GLU A 29 7.22 2.09 -4.84
C GLU A 29 5.78 1.70 -5.19
N LYS A 30 5.54 1.24 -6.44
CA LYS A 30 4.23 0.71 -6.83
C LYS A 30 3.83 -0.49 -5.96
N ARG A 31 4.75 -1.45 -5.76
CA ARG A 31 4.53 -2.61 -4.89
C ARG A 31 4.20 -2.19 -3.46
N ARG A 32 4.94 -1.22 -2.90
CA ARG A 32 4.69 -0.69 -1.55
C ARG A 32 3.29 -0.11 -1.42
N ARG A 33 2.85 0.72 -2.39
CA ARG A 33 1.50 1.30 -2.40
C ARG A 33 0.40 0.26 -2.58
N THR A 34 0.62 -0.74 -3.45
CA THR A 34 -0.34 -1.84 -3.61
C THR A 34 -0.51 -2.59 -2.29
N GLN A 35 0.59 -2.91 -1.61
CA GLN A 35 0.54 -3.62 -0.34
C GLN A 35 -0.09 -2.78 0.77
N GLU A 36 0.21 -1.48 0.84
CA GLU A 36 -0.45 -0.54 1.74
C GLU A 36 -1.97 -0.50 1.50
N ASN A 37 -2.42 -0.44 0.24
CA ASN A 37 -3.84 -0.45 -0.09
C ASN A 37 -4.53 -1.76 0.32
N LEU A 38 -3.88 -2.92 0.11
CA LEU A 38 -4.43 -4.20 0.52
C LEU A 38 -4.69 -4.26 2.03
N TYR A 39 -3.76 -3.76 2.85
CA TYR A 39 -3.97 -3.68 4.29
C TYR A 39 -5.10 -2.72 4.67
N ILE A 40 -5.24 -1.58 3.98
CA ILE A 40 -6.36 -0.67 4.19
C ILE A 40 -7.70 -1.35 3.87
N ASP A 41 -7.78 -2.09 2.77
CA ASP A 41 -8.99 -2.81 2.35
C ASP A 41 -9.35 -3.92 3.36
N GLU A 42 -8.37 -4.69 3.82
CA GLU A 42 -8.54 -5.71 4.87
C GLU A 42 -9.03 -5.08 6.20
N LEU A 43 -8.43 -3.96 6.61
CA LEU A 43 -8.89 -3.22 7.79
C LEU A 43 -10.33 -2.73 7.64
N ALA A 44 -10.72 -2.26 6.45
CA ALA A 44 -12.08 -1.80 6.19
C ALA A 44 -13.11 -2.96 6.31
N GLU A 45 -12.76 -4.15 5.84
CA GLU A 45 -13.58 -5.35 5.97
C GLU A 45 -13.75 -5.76 7.44
N LEU A 46 -12.65 -5.82 8.19
CA LEU A 46 -12.67 -6.14 9.63
C LEU A 46 -13.50 -5.15 10.46
N ILE A 47 -13.39 -3.86 10.14
CA ILE A 47 -14.20 -2.80 10.77
C ILE A 47 -15.67 -2.97 10.39
N SER A 48 -15.98 -3.17 9.12
CA SER A 48 -17.38 -3.28 8.65
C SER A 48 -18.10 -4.51 9.22
N ALA A 49 -17.35 -5.58 9.52
CA ALA A 49 -17.89 -6.76 10.19
C ALA A 49 -18.25 -6.50 11.67
N THR A 50 -17.59 -5.52 12.30
CA THR A 50 -17.79 -5.20 13.73
C THR A 50 -18.74 -4.00 13.92
N ASP A 51 -18.65 -3.00 13.04
CA ASP A 51 -19.45 -1.79 13.02
C ASP A 51 -20.33 -1.76 11.77
N MET A 52 -21.65 -1.80 11.95
CA MET A 52 -22.66 -1.75 10.88
C MET A 52 -22.75 -0.37 10.15
N SER A 53 -21.68 0.43 10.18
CA SER A 53 -21.66 1.74 9.53
C SER A 53 -21.54 1.56 8.02
N SER A 54 -22.66 1.62 7.31
CA SER A 54 -22.78 1.43 5.84
C SER A 54 -22.25 2.62 5.02
N GLY A 55 -21.28 3.37 5.54
CA GLY A 55 -20.73 4.56 4.90
C GLY A 55 -19.44 4.28 4.14
N LYS A 56 -19.22 5.01 3.03
CA LYS A 56 -17.89 5.09 2.38
C LYS A 56 -16.91 5.63 3.41
N THR A 57 -16.05 4.76 3.93
CA THR A 57 -15.05 5.12 4.95
C THR A 57 -13.75 5.46 4.23
N ASP A 58 -13.19 6.64 4.47
CA ASP A 58 -11.91 7.02 3.89
C ASP A 58 -10.72 6.39 4.65
N LYS A 59 -9.50 6.47 4.08
CA LYS A 59 -8.30 5.85 4.66
C LYS A 59 -8.01 6.32 6.09
N CYS A 60 -8.21 7.61 6.38
CA CYS A 60 -7.92 8.15 7.70
C CYS A 60 -8.93 7.64 8.73
N GLN A 61 -10.21 7.55 8.34
CA GLN A 61 -11.25 6.99 9.20
C GLN A 61 -11.03 5.50 9.49
N ILE A 62 -10.61 4.71 8.49
CA ILE A 62 -10.24 3.29 8.68
C ILE A 62 -9.12 3.20 9.73
N LEU A 63 -8.02 3.94 9.53
CA LEU A 63 -6.88 3.93 10.46
C LEU A 63 -7.27 4.37 11.87
N GLN A 64 -8.08 5.42 12.00
CA GLN A 64 -8.53 5.92 13.30
C GLN A 64 -9.37 4.87 14.05
N ARG A 65 -10.34 4.25 13.37
CA ARG A 65 -11.16 3.18 13.96
C ARG A 65 -10.32 1.98 14.36
N THR A 66 -9.35 1.58 13.55
CA THR A 66 -8.42 0.50 13.91
C THR A 66 -7.63 0.83 15.18
N VAL A 67 -7.09 2.05 15.30
CA VAL A 67 -6.38 2.49 16.50
C VAL A 67 -7.29 2.43 17.74
N ASP A 68 -8.53 2.93 17.62
CA ASP A 68 -9.49 2.90 18.71
C ASP A 68 -9.87 1.47 19.11
N GLN A 69 -10.06 0.58 18.13
CA GLN A 69 -10.35 -0.84 18.38
C GLN A 69 -9.20 -1.54 19.08
N VAL A 70 -7.95 -1.35 18.63
CA VAL A 70 -6.76 -1.92 19.27
C VAL A 70 -6.64 -1.40 20.70
N ARG A 71 -6.86 -0.10 20.93
CA ARG A 71 -6.82 0.51 22.26
C ARG A 71 -7.88 -0.09 23.19
N ARG A 72 -9.10 -0.30 22.70
CA ARG A 72 -10.18 -0.98 23.45
C ARG A 72 -9.81 -2.43 23.76
N GLN A 73 -9.25 -3.17 22.80
CA GLN A 73 -8.83 -4.56 23.01
C GLN A 73 -7.74 -4.69 24.08
N ILE A 74 -6.71 -3.84 24.04
CA ILE A 74 -5.64 -3.82 25.05
C ILE A 74 -6.21 -3.48 26.44
N SER A 75 -7.12 -2.51 26.52
CA SER A 75 -7.79 -2.15 27.77
C SER A 75 -8.64 -3.31 28.31
N PHE A 76 -9.37 -4.01 27.45
CA PHE A 76 -10.21 -5.14 27.84
C PHE A 76 -9.36 -6.33 28.30
N ALA A 77 -8.30 -6.67 27.57
CA ALA A 77 -7.38 -7.74 27.93
C ALA A 77 -6.75 -7.51 29.32
N SER A 78 -6.42 -6.26 29.64
CA SER A 78 -5.91 -5.89 30.97
C SER A 78 -6.95 -6.09 32.08
N LEU A 79 -8.23 -5.78 31.81
CA LEU A 79 -9.33 -6.00 32.75
C LEU A 79 -9.64 -7.49 32.96
N THR A 80 -9.69 -8.30 31.90
CA THR A 80 -9.89 -9.76 32.04
C THR A 80 -8.76 -10.42 32.83
N ASN A 81 -7.51 -10.02 32.58
CA ASN A 81 -6.38 -10.53 33.37
C ASN A 81 -6.51 -10.19 34.88
N MET A 82 -7.10 -9.04 35.24
CA MET A 82 -7.34 -8.71 36.66
C MET A 82 -8.47 -9.55 37.29
N ILE A 83 -9.50 -9.90 36.52
CA ILE A 83 -10.62 -10.72 36.98
C ILE A 83 -10.15 -12.18 37.20
N ASP A 84 -9.41 -12.74 36.24
CA ASP A 84 -8.92 -14.12 36.33
C ASP A 84 -7.90 -14.31 37.48
N ASN A 85 -7.12 -13.28 37.81
CA ASN A 85 -6.20 -13.31 38.98
C ASN A 85 -6.91 -13.09 40.32
N SER A 86 -8.18 -12.69 40.36
CA SER A 86 -8.94 -12.50 41.61
C SER A 86 -9.65 -13.78 42.08
N HIS A 87 -9.55 -14.88 41.31
CA HIS A 87 -10.16 -16.17 41.60
C HIS A 87 -9.14 -17.26 42.04
N VAL A 88 -7.91 -16.87 42.39
CA VAL A 88 -6.88 -17.75 43.00
C VAL A 88 -6.65 -17.36 44.45
#